data_AF-A0A847JW64-F1
#
_entry.id   AF-A0A847JW64-F1
#
_cell.length_a   1.000
_cell.length_b   1.000
_cell.length_c   1.000
_cell.angle_alpha   90.00
_cell.angle_beta   90.00
_cell.angle_gamma   90.00
#
_symmetry.space_group_name_H-M   'P 1'
#
loop_
_entity.id
_entity.type
_entity.pdbx_description
1 polymer ?
#
loop_
_entity_poly.entity_id
_entity_poly.type
_entity_poly.pdbx_seq_one_letter_code
_entity_poly.pdbx_strand_id
1 'polypeptide(L)'
;MRLQQGREPDRQAPEAGAGGPGCSHQPPGTAAATHAPLNRTLQPPPHAVPWNQTAMIMMLTALALLRAMLLLPVSAPGAPTVVSVRDYGAKGDARTDDTAAFARAIASVSASGGVVQIPSVGPGKGYVLTRTLRIPAGVALLGSPAGFANNAWSAFPLPEKLIVGSKILARPAPDQYAGPQRKPLFDLPGGSSVRGLYILYDRQPWPADEEFKDPRSPYHYATFAEARSRFVREHVKPCGPTFYVTGPNVVIEDIVCDRYYDFFVQARGARTYVDRISLYGYRRGFVFVECLDVNRLSRVHLVPNVGPACPGKALPGKTYSWIYGIVVSHPDNVGVQVGRSDGYVFTDLMFFGVHTALRLGASPAFPVHDPVTGQNAFEEPGSRAVSGFSAPYTAQGPWGSVSGLMADQCVVGIHLVWPTPLTNRMSNVTIHTALTDGSAFKAREAGAGPVARQAAILVESTHVVANGIGIVPTLLLSNVSVGSFHDPERFAEAASDSRRAGGRVFLIDGDATIEVSNILINAPYDEAATVALGASATRASLRMRGLVRTGEPQKDYALP
;
A
#
# COMPACT_ATOMS: atom_id res chain seq x y z
N MET A 1 -8.97 -27.82 -37.63
CA MET A 1 -8.05 -28.88 -38.08
C MET A 1 -7.54 -29.62 -36.84
N ARG A 2 -7.40 -30.94 -36.93
CA ARG A 2 -7.16 -31.90 -35.84
C ARG A 2 -5.90 -31.65 -34.99
N LEU A 3 -6.05 -31.94 -33.70
CA LEU A 3 -5.11 -32.59 -32.77
C LEU A 3 -3.75 -33.09 -33.33
N GLN A 4 -2.67 -32.90 -32.55
CA GLN A 4 -2.00 -34.04 -31.91
C GLN A 4 -1.10 -33.65 -30.72
N GLN A 5 -1.00 -34.58 -29.76
CA GLN A 5 -0.10 -34.55 -28.59
C GLN A 5 1.09 -35.50 -28.84
N GLY A 6 2.24 -35.25 -28.21
CA GLY A 6 3.27 -36.25 -27.93
C GLY A 6 4.09 -35.79 -26.72
N ARG A 7 4.00 -36.44 -25.55
CA ARG A 7 4.59 -37.73 -25.10
C ARG A 7 6.09 -37.66 -24.80
N GLU A 8 6.39 -37.69 -23.50
CA GLU A 8 7.69 -38.04 -22.92
C GLU A 8 8.02 -39.53 -23.10
N PRO A 9 9.28 -39.92 -22.89
CA PRO A 9 9.65 -41.26 -22.44
C PRO A 9 10.47 -41.25 -21.13
N ASP A 10 10.04 -42.08 -20.18
CA ASP A 10 10.82 -42.56 -19.03
C ASP A 10 12.09 -43.33 -19.47
N ARG A 11 13.16 -43.31 -18.62
CA ARG A 11 13.98 -44.49 -18.27
C ARG A 11 15.08 -44.23 -17.22
N GLN A 12 14.85 -44.82 -16.04
CA GLN A 12 15.74 -45.68 -15.22
C GLN A 12 17.28 -45.47 -15.17
N ALA A 13 17.81 -45.58 -13.93
CA ALA A 13 19.23 -45.62 -13.58
C ALA A 13 19.87 -47.02 -13.67
N PRO A 14 21.22 -47.11 -13.56
CA PRO A 14 21.92 -48.30 -13.08
C PRO A 14 22.88 -48.03 -11.89
N GLU A 15 23.25 -49.09 -11.16
CA GLU A 15 24.14 -49.08 -9.98
C GLU A 15 25.61 -49.50 -10.28
N ALA A 16 26.51 -49.08 -9.36
CA ALA A 16 27.71 -49.77 -8.84
C ALA A 16 28.92 -50.15 -9.72
N GLY A 17 30.15 -49.89 -9.22
CA GLY A 17 31.39 -50.33 -9.87
C GLY A 17 32.77 -49.96 -9.25
N ALA A 18 33.05 -50.39 -8.00
CA ALA A 18 34.38 -50.75 -7.42
C ALA A 18 35.59 -49.75 -7.31
N GLY A 19 36.30 -49.83 -6.16
CA GLY A 19 37.73 -49.40 -5.99
C GLY A 19 38.13 -48.84 -4.59
N GLY A 20 38.75 -49.64 -3.70
CA GLY A 20 39.24 -49.24 -2.35
C GLY A 20 40.70 -48.72 -2.32
N PRO A 21 41.51 -48.84 -1.22
CA PRO A 21 41.34 -49.50 0.10
C PRO A 21 41.57 -48.53 1.32
N GLY A 22 41.69 -48.87 2.63
CA GLY A 22 41.75 -50.15 3.40
C GLY A 22 41.92 -49.95 4.94
N CYS A 23 42.29 -51.04 5.67
CA CYS A 23 42.45 -51.23 7.14
C CYS A 23 41.14 -51.42 7.96
N SER A 24 40.72 -52.61 8.44
CA SER A 24 41.30 -53.61 9.39
C SER A 24 41.28 -53.15 10.88
N HIS A 25 40.76 -53.90 11.87
CA HIS A 25 40.92 -55.34 12.20
C HIS A 25 39.69 -56.01 12.88
N GLN A 26 39.73 -57.35 13.00
CA GLN A 26 38.77 -58.24 13.68
C GLN A 26 39.51 -59.28 14.61
N PRO A 27 38.81 -60.15 15.39
CA PRO A 27 39.30 -60.76 16.65
C PRO A 27 39.73 -62.25 16.54
N PRO A 28 40.02 -62.96 17.64
CA PRO A 28 38.99 -63.65 18.43
C PRO A 28 39.20 -63.57 19.97
N GLY A 29 38.62 -64.48 20.76
CA GLY A 29 38.84 -64.66 22.20
C GLY A 29 39.01 -66.14 22.62
N THR A 30 39.37 -66.39 23.88
CA THR A 30 39.58 -67.73 24.50
C THR A 30 39.14 -67.75 25.98
N ALA A 31 39.02 -68.94 26.59
CA ALA A 31 38.23 -69.17 27.82
C ALA A 31 39.00 -69.82 29.00
N ALA A 32 38.40 -69.75 30.20
CA ALA A 32 38.72 -70.46 31.46
C ALA A 32 40.05 -70.04 32.18
N ALA A 33 40.27 -70.20 33.50
CA ALA A 33 39.52 -70.93 34.52
C ALA A 33 39.74 -70.42 35.99
N THR A 34 38.69 -70.50 36.82
CA THR A 34 38.62 -71.06 38.21
C THR A 34 39.24 -70.43 39.50
N HIS A 35 38.44 -70.60 40.58
CA HIS A 35 38.69 -70.64 42.03
C HIS A 35 38.63 -69.36 42.91
N ALA A 36 38.04 -69.54 44.10
CA ALA A 36 37.53 -68.56 45.08
C ALA A 36 38.08 -68.96 46.50
N PRO A 37 37.55 -68.53 47.68
CA PRO A 37 36.54 -67.50 48.01
C PRO A 37 36.91 -66.58 49.22
N LEU A 38 36.03 -65.64 49.62
CA LEU A 38 35.59 -65.47 51.03
C LEU A 38 34.42 -64.48 51.23
N ASN A 39 33.61 -64.74 52.25
CA ASN A 39 32.33 -64.09 52.56
C ASN A 39 32.41 -62.63 53.08
N ARG A 40 31.38 -61.84 52.75
CA ARG A 40 30.70 -60.97 53.74
C ARG A 40 29.20 -60.86 53.45
N THR A 41 28.39 -60.96 54.50
CA THR A 41 26.93 -61.03 54.47
C THR A 41 26.27 -59.66 54.32
N LEU A 42 25.21 -59.57 53.51
CA LEU A 42 24.27 -58.45 53.46
C LEU A 42 22.83 -58.99 53.49
N GLN A 43 21.94 -58.26 54.18
CA GLN A 43 20.56 -58.70 54.50
C GLN A 43 19.58 -58.54 53.32
N PRO A 44 18.46 -59.28 53.29
CA PRO A 44 17.38 -59.07 52.32
C PRO A 44 16.50 -57.84 52.68
N PRO A 45 15.87 -57.19 51.68
CA PRO A 45 14.95 -56.08 51.90
C PRO A 45 13.54 -56.53 52.38
N PRO A 46 12.75 -55.64 52.99
CA PRO A 46 11.47 -55.98 53.63
C PRO A 46 10.25 -56.02 52.68
N HIS A 47 9.14 -56.46 53.27
CA HIS A 47 7.85 -56.85 52.67
C HIS A 47 7.14 -55.81 51.77
N ALA A 48 6.25 -56.31 50.91
CA ALA A 48 5.40 -55.52 50.03
C ALA A 48 4.40 -54.62 50.79
N VAL A 49 4.25 -53.38 50.31
CA VAL A 49 3.31 -52.38 50.85
C VAL A 49 1.93 -52.56 50.19
N PRO A 50 0.82 -52.66 50.95
CA PRO A 50 -0.51 -52.75 50.37
C PRO A 50 -0.97 -51.41 49.77
N TRP A 51 -1.71 -51.49 48.66
CA TRP A 51 -2.24 -50.31 47.95
C TRP A 51 -3.21 -49.52 48.84
N ASN A 52 -2.89 -48.26 49.10
CA ASN A 52 -3.76 -47.36 49.85
C ASN A 52 -5.06 -47.09 49.05
N GLN A 53 -6.21 -47.45 49.63
CA GLN A 53 -7.53 -47.29 48.99
C GLN A 53 -7.79 -45.84 48.55
N THR A 54 -7.27 -44.85 49.29
CA THR A 54 -7.40 -43.42 48.96
C THR A 54 -6.74 -43.07 47.62
N ALA A 55 -5.59 -43.70 47.30
CA ALA A 55 -4.90 -43.48 46.02
C ALA A 55 -5.69 -44.07 44.85
N MET A 56 -6.31 -45.24 45.03
CA MET A 56 -7.15 -45.86 44.01
C MET A 56 -8.44 -45.07 43.78
N ILE A 57 -9.07 -44.54 44.84
CA ILE A 57 -10.24 -43.65 44.72
C ILE A 57 -9.88 -42.36 43.97
N MET A 58 -8.74 -41.72 44.29
CA MET A 58 -8.29 -40.53 43.56
C MET A 58 -7.95 -40.83 42.09
N MET A 59 -7.38 -41.99 41.78
CA MET A 59 -7.10 -42.36 40.38
C MET A 59 -8.40 -42.62 39.60
N LEU A 60 -9.40 -43.24 40.23
CA LEU A 60 -10.71 -43.49 39.60
C LEU A 60 -11.53 -42.22 39.42
N THR A 61 -11.50 -41.27 40.37
CA THR A 61 -12.16 -39.96 40.18
C THR A 61 -11.42 -39.10 39.16
N ALA A 62 -10.09 -39.14 39.09
CA ALA A 62 -9.33 -38.51 38.01
C ALA A 62 -9.67 -39.11 36.63
N LEU A 63 -9.80 -40.43 36.51
CA LEU A 63 -10.25 -41.08 35.26
C LEU A 63 -11.70 -40.73 34.91
N ALA A 64 -12.59 -40.59 35.90
CA ALA A 64 -13.98 -40.19 35.68
C ALA A 64 -14.09 -38.73 35.21
N LEU A 65 -13.32 -37.82 35.80
CA LEU A 65 -13.21 -36.42 35.36
C LEU A 65 -12.58 -36.30 33.97
N LEU A 66 -11.54 -37.10 33.69
CA LEU A 66 -10.93 -37.16 32.36
C LEU A 66 -11.91 -37.70 31.31
N ARG A 67 -12.72 -38.71 31.63
CA ARG A 67 -13.83 -39.18 30.78
C ARG A 67 -14.91 -38.10 30.59
N ALA A 68 -15.26 -37.36 31.62
CA ALA A 68 -16.23 -36.26 31.51
C ALA A 68 -15.70 -35.13 30.61
N MET A 69 -14.40 -34.80 30.68
CA MET A 69 -13.75 -33.85 29.77
C MET A 69 -13.64 -34.37 28.32
N LEU A 70 -13.40 -35.67 28.14
CA LEU A 70 -13.39 -36.34 26.82
C LEU A 70 -14.78 -36.53 26.20
N LEU A 71 -15.84 -36.35 26.97
CA LEU A 71 -17.24 -36.43 26.53
C LEU A 71 -17.90 -35.06 26.31
N LEU A 72 -17.19 -33.96 26.57
CA LEU A 72 -17.62 -32.65 26.09
C LEU A 72 -17.60 -32.68 24.55
N PRO A 73 -18.72 -32.38 23.87
CA PRO A 73 -18.70 -32.27 22.43
C PRO A 73 -17.82 -31.07 22.06
N VAL A 74 -16.63 -31.35 21.55
CA VAL A 74 -15.88 -30.39 20.75
C VAL A 74 -16.73 -30.15 19.50
N SER A 75 -17.61 -29.14 19.56
CA SER A 75 -18.26 -28.63 18.37
C SER A 75 -17.17 -28.26 17.38
N ALA A 76 -17.03 -29.07 16.33
CA ALA A 76 -16.23 -28.68 15.18
C ALA A 76 -16.70 -27.28 14.75
N PRO A 77 -15.80 -26.33 14.49
CA PRO A 77 -16.22 -25.01 14.04
C PRO A 77 -17.07 -25.20 12.78
N GLY A 78 -18.33 -24.78 12.87
CA GLY A 78 -19.26 -24.89 11.75
C GLY A 78 -18.71 -24.20 10.52
N ALA A 79 -19.09 -24.65 9.32
CA ALA A 79 -18.75 -23.94 8.10
C ALA A 79 -19.14 -22.46 8.24
N PRO A 80 -18.27 -21.51 7.85
CA PRO A 80 -18.49 -20.09 8.12
C PRO A 80 -19.82 -19.66 7.52
N THR A 81 -20.65 -18.99 8.32
CA THR A 81 -21.99 -18.56 7.89
C THR A 81 -21.86 -17.62 6.69
N VAL A 82 -22.48 -17.99 5.57
CA VAL A 82 -22.50 -17.18 4.34
C VAL A 82 -23.90 -16.62 4.14
N VAL A 83 -24.02 -15.30 3.99
CA VAL A 83 -25.29 -14.60 3.79
C VAL A 83 -25.19 -13.61 2.64
N SER A 84 -26.28 -13.33 1.91
CA SER A 84 -26.29 -12.30 0.87
C SER A 84 -26.88 -11.00 1.38
N VAL A 85 -26.34 -9.85 0.98
CA VAL A 85 -26.98 -8.54 1.25
C VAL A 85 -28.42 -8.44 0.69
N ARG A 86 -28.75 -9.24 -0.34
CA ARG A 86 -30.10 -9.31 -0.92
C ARG A 86 -31.11 -9.94 0.04
N ASP A 87 -30.70 -10.91 0.85
CA ASP A 87 -31.56 -11.58 1.84
C ASP A 87 -32.01 -10.60 2.94
N TYR A 88 -31.26 -9.51 3.14
CA TYR A 88 -31.56 -8.42 4.06
C TYR A 88 -32.20 -7.20 3.36
N GLY A 89 -32.59 -7.34 2.09
CA GLY A 89 -33.36 -6.36 1.33
C GLY A 89 -32.55 -5.39 0.45
N ALA A 90 -31.26 -5.63 0.22
CA ALA A 90 -30.47 -4.81 -0.70
C ALA A 90 -30.92 -5.04 -2.15
N LYS A 91 -31.22 -3.97 -2.88
CA LYS A 91 -31.74 -4.04 -4.26
C LYS A 91 -30.65 -3.94 -5.32
N GLY A 92 -29.63 -3.10 -5.11
CA GLY A 92 -28.59 -2.87 -6.12
C GLY A 92 -29.12 -2.17 -7.38
N ASP A 93 -30.19 -1.38 -7.26
CA ASP A 93 -30.93 -0.76 -8.36
C ASP A 93 -30.42 0.64 -8.77
N ALA A 94 -29.27 1.06 -8.21
CA ALA A 94 -28.66 2.39 -8.33
C ALA A 94 -29.51 3.57 -7.83
N ARG A 95 -30.63 3.32 -7.12
CA ARG A 95 -31.58 4.34 -6.63
C ARG A 95 -31.89 4.21 -5.14
N THR A 96 -32.21 3.00 -4.70
CA THR A 96 -32.49 2.64 -3.31
C THR A 96 -31.20 2.68 -2.49
N ASP A 97 -31.24 3.31 -1.31
CA ASP A 97 -30.14 3.27 -0.35
C ASP A 97 -30.08 1.89 0.31
N ASP A 98 -29.05 1.12 -0.02
CA ASP A 98 -28.85 -0.26 0.43
C ASP A 98 -28.06 -0.36 1.75
N THR A 99 -27.59 0.78 2.29
CA THR A 99 -26.77 0.85 3.52
C THR A 99 -27.37 0.04 4.69
N ALA A 100 -28.68 0.18 4.93
CA ALA A 100 -29.34 -0.51 6.04
C ALA A 100 -29.44 -2.02 5.83
N ALA A 101 -29.51 -2.51 4.59
CA ALA A 101 -29.52 -3.93 4.28
C ALA A 101 -28.12 -4.54 4.47
N PHE A 102 -27.06 -3.85 4.03
CA PHE A 102 -25.67 -4.24 4.29
C PHE A 102 -25.40 -4.29 5.80
N ALA A 103 -25.81 -3.28 6.57
CA ALA A 103 -25.63 -3.24 8.02
C ALA A 103 -26.32 -4.42 8.73
N ARG A 104 -27.53 -4.80 8.31
CA ARG A 104 -28.23 -6.00 8.84
C ARG A 104 -27.53 -7.30 8.46
N ALA A 105 -27.07 -7.44 7.22
CA ALA A 105 -26.34 -8.62 6.77
C ALA A 105 -25.04 -8.82 7.57
N ILE A 106 -24.26 -7.76 7.77
CA ILE A 106 -23.08 -7.76 8.65
C ILE A 106 -23.46 -8.15 10.08
N ALA A 107 -24.44 -7.48 10.68
CA ALA A 107 -24.88 -7.74 12.05
C ALA A 107 -25.29 -9.20 12.30
N SER A 108 -25.87 -9.87 11.30
CA SER A 108 -26.30 -11.27 11.40
C SER A 108 -25.16 -12.28 11.58
N VAL A 109 -23.94 -11.94 11.14
CA VAL A 109 -22.74 -12.80 11.25
C VAL A 109 -21.68 -12.26 12.22
N SER A 110 -21.83 -11.04 12.73
CA SER A 110 -20.85 -10.39 13.63
C SER A 110 -20.49 -11.18 14.89
N ALA A 111 -21.39 -12.03 15.41
CA ALA A 111 -21.17 -12.77 16.66
C ALA A 111 -20.43 -14.11 16.45
N SER A 112 -20.58 -14.73 15.28
CA SER A 112 -19.96 -16.02 14.93
C SER A 112 -18.75 -15.88 14.00
N GLY A 113 -18.57 -14.70 13.39
CA GLY A 113 -17.84 -14.57 12.13
C GLY A 113 -18.65 -15.10 10.94
N GLY A 114 -18.25 -14.70 9.73
CA GLY A 114 -18.93 -15.13 8.51
C GLY A 114 -18.61 -14.29 7.28
N VAL A 115 -19.25 -14.64 6.16
CA VAL A 115 -19.08 -13.98 4.86
C VAL A 115 -20.39 -13.31 4.45
N VAL A 116 -20.33 -12.01 4.22
CA VAL A 116 -21.41 -11.23 3.59
C VAL A 116 -21.12 -11.11 2.10
N GLN A 117 -21.88 -11.85 1.30
CA GLN A 117 -21.80 -11.80 -0.15
C GLN A 117 -22.51 -10.57 -0.71
N ILE A 118 -21.86 -9.92 -1.67
CA ILE A 118 -22.38 -8.78 -2.43
C ILE A 118 -22.56 -9.26 -3.88
N PRO A 119 -23.75 -9.72 -4.31
CA PRO A 119 -23.92 -10.33 -5.63
C PRO A 119 -23.74 -9.33 -6.77
N SER A 120 -23.29 -9.82 -7.94
CA SER A 120 -23.16 -9.00 -9.14
C SER A 120 -24.47 -8.33 -9.56
N VAL A 121 -24.33 -7.13 -10.12
CA VAL A 121 -25.40 -6.34 -10.74
C VAL A 121 -25.07 -6.02 -12.20
N GLY A 122 -26.09 -5.79 -13.01
CA GLY A 122 -25.96 -5.54 -14.45
C GLY A 122 -25.55 -4.11 -14.84
N PRO A 123 -25.74 -3.75 -16.12
CA PRO A 123 -25.60 -2.39 -16.63
C PRO A 123 -26.47 -1.39 -15.87
N GLY A 124 -25.97 -0.17 -15.66
CA GLY A 124 -26.70 0.91 -14.99
C GLY A 124 -27.12 0.67 -13.53
N LYS A 125 -26.72 -0.47 -12.93
CA LYS A 125 -27.11 -0.92 -11.59
C LYS A 125 -25.92 -0.88 -10.63
N GLY A 126 -26.21 -0.81 -9.33
CA GLY A 126 -25.22 -0.63 -8.26
C GLY A 126 -25.89 -0.52 -6.90
N TYR A 127 -25.23 -1.00 -5.85
CA TYR A 127 -25.70 -0.84 -4.47
C TYR A 127 -25.33 0.56 -3.98
N VAL A 128 -26.32 1.36 -3.61
CA VAL A 128 -26.05 2.72 -3.11
C VAL A 128 -25.72 2.66 -1.63
N LEU A 129 -24.58 3.24 -1.25
CA LEU A 129 -24.20 3.41 0.15
C LEU A 129 -24.10 4.90 0.48
N THR A 130 -24.83 5.35 1.51
CA THR A 130 -24.85 6.76 1.95
C THR A 130 -24.25 7.00 3.33
N ARG A 131 -23.96 5.94 4.11
CA ARG A 131 -23.32 6.00 5.44
C ARG A 131 -22.19 4.98 5.55
N THR A 132 -21.35 5.15 6.57
CA THR A 132 -20.32 4.17 6.97
C THR A 132 -20.90 2.79 7.24
N LEU A 133 -20.23 1.76 6.71
CA LEU A 133 -20.39 0.37 7.14
C LEU A 133 -19.19 -0.05 7.99
N ARG A 134 -19.43 -0.42 9.26
CA ARG A 134 -18.41 -0.97 10.15
C ARG A 134 -18.31 -2.48 9.94
N ILE A 135 -17.11 -2.97 9.63
CA ILE A 135 -16.84 -4.39 9.32
C ILE A 135 -16.06 -5.01 10.50
N PRO A 136 -16.75 -5.64 11.47
CA PRO A 136 -16.12 -6.14 12.70
C PRO A 136 -15.22 -7.35 12.43
N ALA A 137 -14.37 -7.66 13.41
CA ALA A 137 -13.48 -8.82 13.36
C ALA A 137 -14.25 -10.11 13.09
N GLY A 138 -13.65 -11.01 12.30
CA GLY A 138 -14.27 -12.27 11.87
C GLY A 138 -15.26 -12.14 10.70
N VAL A 139 -15.57 -10.93 10.22
CA VAL A 139 -16.45 -10.71 9.07
C VAL A 139 -15.65 -10.41 7.79
N ALA A 140 -16.05 -11.07 6.71
CA ALA A 140 -15.57 -10.80 5.36
C ALA A 140 -16.69 -10.24 4.47
N LEU A 141 -16.47 -9.12 3.79
CA LEU A 141 -17.28 -8.70 2.65
C LEU A 141 -16.68 -9.32 1.38
N LEU A 142 -17.49 -10.06 0.62
CA LEU A 142 -17.06 -10.73 -0.61
C LEU A 142 -17.96 -10.35 -1.78
N GLY A 143 -17.43 -9.54 -2.69
CA GLY A 143 -18.01 -9.32 -4.01
C GLY A 143 -17.50 -10.30 -5.07
N SER A 144 -17.84 -10.00 -6.31
CA SER A 144 -17.37 -10.69 -7.50
C SER A 144 -16.68 -9.69 -8.42
N PRO A 145 -15.38 -9.91 -8.74
CA PRO A 145 -14.65 -9.12 -9.74
C PRO A 145 -15.00 -9.53 -11.19
N ALA A 146 -16.06 -10.33 -11.39
CA ALA A 146 -16.45 -10.80 -12.71
C ALA A 146 -17.06 -9.67 -13.56
N GLY A 147 -16.59 -9.56 -14.80
CA GLY A 147 -17.08 -8.59 -15.79
C GLY A 147 -16.28 -7.29 -15.84
N PHE A 148 -16.63 -6.45 -16.81
CA PHE A 148 -16.11 -5.09 -16.92
C PHE A 148 -16.94 -4.18 -16.02
N ALA A 149 -16.60 -4.13 -14.74
CA ALA A 149 -17.46 -3.58 -13.68
C ALA A 149 -17.94 -2.16 -13.94
N ASN A 150 -17.14 -1.35 -14.65
CA ASN A 150 -17.53 -0.01 -15.07
C ASN A 150 -17.04 0.36 -16.47
N ASN A 151 -17.99 0.46 -17.41
CA ASN A 151 -17.79 1.13 -18.69
C ASN A 151 -18.38 2.55 -18.63
N ALA A 152 -17.93 3.37 -17.67
CA ALA A 152 -18.53 4.68 -17.48
C ALA A 152 -18.41 5.53 -18.76
N TRP A 153 -19.49 6.26 -19.07
CA TRP A 153 -19.62 7.08 -20.28
C TRP A 153 -19.42 6.31 -21.60
N SER A 154 -19.60 4.99 -21.59
CA SER A 154 -19.41 4.11 -22.75
C SER A 154 -18.00 4.16 -23.34
N ALA A 155 -17.00 4.26 -22.46
CA ALA A 155 -15.57 4.30 -22.75
C ALA A 155 -15.07 3.28 -23.77
N PHE A 156 -15.66 2.09 -23.76
CA PHE A 156 -15.30 0.99 -24.64
C PHE A 156 -16.57 0.49 -25.33
N PRO A 157 -16.50 0.09 -26.62
CA PRO A 157 -17.63 -0.49 -27.35
C PRO A 157 -17.89 -1.94 -26.90
N LEU A 158 -18.24 -2.11 -25.63
CA LEU A 158 -18.46 -3.40 -24.98
C LEU A 158 -19.96 -3.77 -24.97
N PRO A 159 -20.32 -5.02 -25.32
CA PRO A 159 -21.67 -5.52 -25.13
C PRO A 159 -22.12 -5.40 -23.67
N GLU A 160 -23.32 -4.85 -23.44
CA GLU A 160 -23.87 -4.61 -22.09
C GLU A 160 -23.79 -5.81 -21.15
N LYS A 161 -24.00 -7.03 -21.68
CA LYS A 161 -23.89 -8.28 -20.89
C LYS A 161 -22.53 -8.50 -20.21
N LEU A 162 -21.47 -7.81 -20.63
CA LEU A 162 -20.15 -7.86 -20.01
C LEU A 162 -20.00 -6.83 -18.87
N ILE A 163 -20.89 -5.84 -18.78
CA ILE A 163 -20.86 -4.76 -17.77
C ILE A 163 -21.54 -5.26 -16.48
N VAL A 164 -20.96 -6.29 -15.88
CA VAL A 164 -21.40 -6.94 -14.63
C VAL A 164 -20.34 -6.82 -13.54
N GLY A 165 -20.68 -7.17 -12.30
CA GLY A 165 -19.77 -7.16 -11.15
C GLY A 165 -20.43 -6.60 -9.89
N SER A 166 -19.72 -6.66 -8.75
CA SER A 166 -20.21 -6.17 -7.46
C SER A 166 -19.92 -4.68 -7.27
N LYS A 167 -20.87 -3.85 -7.72
CA LYS A 167 -20.72 -2.40 -7.84
C LYS A 167 -21.33 -1.66 -6.65
N ILE A 168 -20.53 -0.83 -5.99
CA ILE A 168 -20.91 0.10 -4.94
C ILE A 168 -20.94 1.52 -5.51
N LEU A 169 -22.08 2.19 -5.40
CA LEU A 169 -22.21 3.62 -5.69
C LEU A 169 -22.07 4.39 -4.38
N ALA A 170 -20.87 4.89 -4.13
CA ALA A 170 -20.52 5.62 -2.93
C ALA A 170 -21.10 7.04 -3.00
N ARG A 171 -22.23 7.24 -2.31
CA ARG A 171 -22.96 8.50 -2.28
C ARG A 171 -23.15 9.00 -0.83
N PRO A 172 -22.08 9.25 -0.05
CA PRO A 172 -22.21 9.70 1.33
C PRO A 172 -23.17 10.89 1.47
N ALA A 173 -24.02 10.84 2.50
CA ALA A 173 -24.90 11.95 2.83
C ALA A 173 -24.09 13.18 3.31
N PRO A 174 -24.60 14.42 3.18
CA PRO A 174 -23.84 15.63 3.51
C PRO A 174 -23.24 15.65 4.92
N ASP A 175 -23.94 15.11 5.92
CA ASP A 175 -23.49 15.01 7.31
C ASP A 175 -22.27 14.09 7.50
N GLN A 176 -21.95 13.25 6.51
CA GLN A 176 -20.77 12.38 6.51
C GLN A 176 -19.47 13.12 6.13
N TYR A 177 -19.55 14.33 5.53
CA TYR A 177 -18.39 15.06 5.03
C TYR A 177 -18.40 16.60 5.23
N ALA A 178 -19.52 17.20 5.62
CA ALA A 178 -19.64 18.65 5.80
C ALA A 178 -19.09 19.17 7.15
N GLY A 179 -18.93 18.30 8.15
CA GLY A 179 -18.33 18.66 9.44
C GLY A 179 -16.79 18.85 9.36
N PRO A 180 -16.11 19.07 10.50
CA PRO A 180 -14.65 19.10 10.54
C PRO A 180 -14.02 17.71 10.38
N GLN A 181 -14.72 16.67 10.83
CA GLN A 181 -14.33 15.26 10.66
C GLN A 181 -15.07 14.63 9.49
N ARG A 182 -14.44 13.68 8.81
CA ARG A 182 -15.04 12.87 7.74
C ARG A 182 -15.43 11.49 8.23
N LYS A 183 -16.47 10.90 7.64
CA LYS A 183 -16.87 9.52 7.92
C LYS A 183 -16.43 8.61 6.77
N PRO A 184 -15.78 7.48 7.06
CA PRO A 184 -15.31 6.58 6.02
C PRO A 184 -16.48 5.81 5.38
N LEU A 185 -16.28 5.26 4.20
CA LEU A 185 -17.27 4.35 3.59
C LEU A 185 -17.26 2.99 4.30
N PHE A 186 -16.07 2.44 4.54
CA PHE A 186 -15.85 1.23 5.32
C PHE A 186 -14.94 1.51 6.53
N ASP A 187 -15.39 1.13 7.72
CA ASP A 187 -14.67 1.25 8.99
C ASP A 187 -14.24 -0.15 9.48
N LEU A 188 -12.93 -0.39 9.57
CA LEU A 188 -12.31 -1.68 9.83
C LEU A 188 -11.49 -1.62 11.13
N PRO A 189 -12.08 -1.99 12.28
CA PRO A 189 -11.39 -2.03 13.58
C PRO A 189 -10.35 -3.15 13.73
N GLY A 190 -10.13 -3.97 12.69
CA GLY A 190 -9.18 -5.09 12.69
C GLY A 190 -9.85 -6.45 12.52
N GLY A 191 -9.07 -7.43 12.06
CA GLY A 191 -9.48 -8.84 11.93
C GLY A 191 -10.57 -9.10 10.89
N SER A 192 -10.74 -8.21 9.91
CA SER A 192 -11.80 -8.28 8.89
C SER A 192 -11.24 -8.16 7.47
N SER A 193 -12.05 -8.50 6.46
CA SER A 193 -11.63 -8.38 5.07
C SER A 193 -12.71 -7.86 4.13
N VAL A 194 -12.29 -7.21 3.05
CA VAL A 194 -13.18 -6.72 1.98
C VAL A 194 -12.53 -7.06 0.64
N ARG A 195 -13.24 -7.82 -0.22
CA ARG A 195 -12.68 -8.30 -1.48
C ARG A 195 -13.64 -8.19 -2.67
N GLY A 196 -13.08 -7.96 -3.86
CA GLY A 196 -13.80 -8.14 -5.14
C GLY A 196 -14.88 -7.09 -5.41
N LEU A 197 -14.60 -5.81 -5.13
CA LEU A 197 -15.57 -4.71 -5.28
C LEU A 197 -15.13 -3.68 -6.31
N TYR A 198 -16.11 -3.20 -7.08
CA TYR A 198 -15.98 -1.97 -7.83
C TYR A 198 -16.70 -0.84 -7.07
N ILE A 199 -16.00 0.25 -6.76
CA ILE A 199 -16.51 1.37 -5.97
C ILE A 199 -16.43 2.64 -6.83
N LEU A 200 -17.54 3.37 -6.95
CA LEU A 200 -17.60 4.63 -7.71
C LEU A 200 -18.28 5.72 -6.90
N TYR A 201 -17.56 6.83 -6.73
CA TYR A 201 -18.13 8.07 -6.22
C TYR A 201 -18.79 8.85 -7.37
N ASP A 202 -19.92 8.32 -7.87
CA ASP A 202 -20.59 8.77 -9.10
C ASP A 202 -21.11 10.22 -9.07
N ARG A 203 -21.24 10.80 -7.86
CA ARG A 203 -21.64 12.20 -7.61
C ARG A 203 -20.49 13.18 -7.42
N GLN A 204 -19.25 12.77 -7.70
CA GLN A 204 -18.07 13.65 -7.74
C GLN A 204 -17.87 14.24 -9.14
N PRO A 205 -17.53 15.54 -9.25
CA PRO A 205 -17.50 16.26 -10.53
C PRO A 205 -16.21 16.00 -11.32
N TRP A 206 -16.34 15.56 -12.57
CA TRP A 206 -15.19 15.40 -13.47
C TRP A 206 -15.51 16.05 -14.82
N PRO A 207 -15.51 17.40 -14.86
CA PRO A 207 -15.79 18.14 -16.09
C PRO A 207 -14.74 17.88 -17.15
N ALA A 208 -15.17 17.94 -18.41
CA ALA A 208 -14.27 18.05 -19.55
C ALA A 208 -13.78 19.49 -19.74
N ASP A 209 -12.75 19.68 -20.57
CA ASP A 209 -12.18 20.98 -20.88
C ASP A 209 -13.19 21.91 -21.55
N GLU A 210 -14.18 21.36 -22.29
CA GLU A 210 -15.31 22.13 -22.82
C GLU A 210 -16.20 22.69 -21.69
N GLU A 211 -16.37 21.94 -20.61
CA GLU A 211 -17.13 22.37 -19.42
C GLU A 211 -16.32 23.33 -18.53
N PHE A 212 -15.00 23.35 -18.61
CA PHE A 212 -14.19 24.44 -18.03
C PHE A 212 -14.25 25.73 -18.85
N LYS A 213 -14.46 25.63 -20.17
CA LYS A 213 -14.43 26.76 -21.13
C LYS A 213 -15.79 27.41 -21.40
N ASP A 214 -16.92 26.75 -21.16
CA ASP A 214 -18.26 27.33 -21.33
C ASP A 214 -18.61 28.27 -20.15
N PRO A 215 -18.79 29.60 -20.36
CA PRO A 215 -19.11 30.55 -19.27
C PRO A 215 -20.43 30.28 -18.53
N ARG A 216 -21.28 29.39 -19.05
CA ARG A 216 -22.55 28.97 -18.43
C ARG A 216 -22.38 27.72 -17.55
N SER A 217 -21.24 27.05 -17.64
CA SER A 217 -20.92 25.87 -16.84
C SER A 217 -20.68 26.26 -15.38
N PRO A 218 -21.15 25.47 -14.40
CA PRO A 218 -20.80 25.69 -12.99
C PRO A 218 -19.32 25.47 -12.70
N TYR A 219 -18.54 24.91 -13.64
CA TYR A 219 -17.11 24.62 -13.52
C TYR A 219 -16.21 25.61 -14.27
N HIS A 220 -16.75 26.72 -14.78
CA HIS A 220 -16.00 27.70 -15.56
C HIS A 220 -14.99 28.50 -14.70
N TYR A 221 -13.77 28.63 -15.21
CA TYR A 221 -12.71 29.48 -14.66
C TYR A 221 -12.02 30.26 -15.79
N ALA A 222 -11.59 31.50 -15.53
CA ALA A 222 -10.99 32.33 -16.57
C ALA A 222 -9.57 31.86 -16.96
N THR A 223 -8.88 31.17 -16.04
CA THR A 223 -7.56 30.56 -16.27
C THR A 223 -7.44 29.21 -15.57
N PHE A 224 -6.53 28.36 -16.04
CA PHE A 224 -6.19 27.12 -15.34
C PHE A 224 -5.58 27.39 -13.96
N ALA A 225 -4.85 28.49 -13.77
CA ALA A 225 -4.31 28.88 -12.46
C ALA A 225 -5.42 29.14 -11.42
N GLU A 226 -6.53 29.77 -11.83
CA GLU A 226 -7.74 29.85 -11.01
C GLU A 226 -8.34 28.46 -10.77
N ALA A 227 -8.57 27.67 -11.83
CA ALA A 227 -9.16 26.34 -11.69
C ALA A 227 -8.37 25.44 -10.72
N ARG A 228 -7.03 25.41 -10.87
CA ARG A 228 -6.07 24.67 -10.03
C ARG A 228 -6.15 25.06 -8.55
N SER A 229 -6.33 26.34 -8.25
CA SER A 229 -6.40 26.85 -6.87
C SER A 229 -7.81 26.82 -6.26
N ARG A 230 -8.84 26.47 -7.04
CA ARG A 230 -10.25 26.64 -6.66
C ARG A 230 -11.11 25.39 -6.82
N PHE A 231 -11.01 24.67 -7.95
CA PHE A 231 -11.94 23.60 -8.34
C PHE A 231 -12.14 22.52 -7.27
N VAL A 232 -11.04 21.98 -6.71
CA VAL A 232 -11.11 20.91 -5.71
C VAL A 232 -11.79 21.39 -4.42
N ARG A 233 -11.66 22.66 -4.06
CA ARG A 233 -12.31 23.25 -2.88
C ARG A 233 -13.78 23.58 -3.14
N GLU A 234 -14.12 24.03 -4.34
CA GLU A 234 -15.44 24.56 -4.69
C GLU A 234 -16.43 23.49 -5.14
N HIS A 235 -15.95 22.39 -5.74
CA HIS A 235 -16.83 21.38 -6.36
C HIS A 235 -16.64 19.95 -5.84
N VAL A 236 -15.41 19.55 -5.49
CA VAL A 236 -15.14 18.16 -5.06
C VAL A 236 -15.52 17.99 -3.59
N LYS A 237 -16.38 17.01 -3.30
CA LYS A 237 -16.80 16.73 -1.93
C LYS A 237 -15.68 15.98 -1.22
N PRO A 238 -15.26 16.40 -0.01
CA PRO A 238 -14.20 15.74 0.74
C PRO A 238 -14.72 14.46 1.44
N CYS A 239 -15.35 13.57 0.68
CA CYS A 239 -15.94 12.31 1.15
C CYS A 239 -14.85 11.25 1.38
N GLY A 240 -14.79 10.67 2.58
CA GLY A 240 -13.97 9.48 2.80
C GLY A 240 -13.30 9.43 4.18
N PRO A 241 -12.26 8.60 4.32
CA PRO A 241 -11.64 7.76 3.29
C PRO A 241 -12.58 6.64 2.81
N THR A 242 -12.26 5.97 1.71
CA THR A 242 -13.02 4.78 1.29
C THR A 242 -12.88 3.66 2.33
N PHE A 243 -11.65 3.42 2.78
CA PHE A 243 -11.31 2.44 3.82
C PHE A 243 -10.58 3.12 4.98
N TYR A 244 -11.06 2.90 6.20
CA TYR A 244 -10.42 3.35 7.43
C TYR A 244 -10.05 2.18 8.31
N VAL A 245 -8.78 2.07 8.68
CA VAL A 245 -8.24 0.97 9.49
C VAL A 245 -7.72 1.50 10.83
N THR A 246 -8.19 0.90 11.93
CA THR A 246 -7.78 1.26 13.30
C THR A 246 -7.21 0.08 14.11
N GLY A 247 -7.09 -1.10 13.50
CA GLY A 247 -6.55 -2.29 14.15
C GLY A 247 -5.88 -3.27 13.19
N PRO A 248 -5.32 -4.38 13.72
CA PRO A 248 -4.46 -5.29 12.96
C PRO A 248 -5.24 -6.29 12.09
N ASN A 249 -4.51 -7.05 11.26
CA ASN A 249 -5.04 -8.21 10.52
C ASN A 249 -6.18 -7.85 9.56
N VAL A 250 -6.08 -6.73 8.85
CA VAL A 250 -7.03 -6.34 7.80
C VAL A 250 -6.54 -6.81 6.44
N VAL A 251 -7.46 -7.31 5.60
CA VAL A 251 -7.17 -7.71 4.22
C VAL A 251 -8.12 -7.00 3.25
N ILE A 252 -7.57 -6.23 2.31
CA ILE A 252 -8.33 -5.53 1.25
C ILE A 252 -7.77 -5.98 -0.11
N GLU A 253 -8.58 -6.64 -0.92
CA GLU A 253 -8.12 -7.24 -2.19
C GLU A 253 -9.09 -7.04 -3.35
N ASP A 254 -8.60 -7.06 -4.59
CA ASP A 254 -9.42 -7.01 -5.81
C ASP A 254 -10.41 -5.83 -5.80
N ILE A 255 -9.90 -4.64 -5.48
CA ILE A 255 -10.71 -3.41 -5.41
C ILE A 255 -10.37 -2.52 -6.60
N VAL A 256 -11.42 -2.07 -7.29
CA VAL A 256 -11.34 -0.94 -8.22
C VAL A 256 -12.08 0.23 -7.59
N CYS A 257 -11.47 1.41 -7.48
CA CYS A 257 -12.12 2.57 -6.88
C CYS A 257 -11.90 3.86 -7.70
N ASP A 258 -13.01 4.44 -8.16
CA ASP A 258 -13.05 5.60 -9.04
C ASP A 258 -13.66 6.84 -8.36
N ARG A 259 -13.02 7.99 -8.61
CA ARG A 259 -13.36 9.33 -8.09
C ARG A 259 -13.35 9.46 -6.56
N TYR A 260 -12.60 8.63 -5.86
CA TYR A 260 -12.42 8.80 -4.41
C TYR A 260 -11.74 10.15 -4.11
N TYR A 261 -12.06 10.73 -2.94
CA TYR A 261 -11.28 11.86 -2.44
C TYR A 261 -9.99 11.32 -1.80
N ASP A 262 -10.13 10.59 -0.69
CA ASP A 262 -9.09 9.74 -0.11
C ASP A 262 -9.53 8.27 -0.17
N PHE A 263 -8.64 7.36 -0.58
CA PHE A 263 -8.97 5.94 -0.73
C PHE A 263 -8.76 5.17 0.57
N PHE A 264 -7.51 4.98 1.02
CA PHE A 264 -7.18 4.16 2.18
C PHE A 264 -6.45 4.99 3.25
N VAL A 265 -6.92 4.93 4.49
CA VAL A 265 -6.23 5.49 5.66
C VAL A 265 -6.17 4.45 6.77
N GLN A 266 -4.96 4.03 7.13
CA GLN A 266 -4.68 3.32 8.37
C GLN A 266 -4.24 4.33 9.42
N ALA A 267 -5.18 4.73 10.30
CA ALA A 267 -4.85 5.57 11.45
C ALA A 267 -3.96 4.82 12.44
N ARG A 268 -4.26 3.52 12.65
CA ARG A 268 -3.41 2.59 13.39
C ARG A 268 -3.63 1.17 12.87
N GLY A 269 -2.57 0.38 12.77
CA GLY A 269 -2.69 -1.02 12.34
C GLY A 269 -1.41 -1.82 12.51
N ALA A 270 -1.45 -3.07 12.07
CA ALA A 270 -0.34 -4.02 12.04
C ALA A 270 -0.76 -5.27 11.22
N ARG A 271 0.17 -5.85 10.44
CA ARG A 271 -0.11 -7.01 9.57
C ARG A 271 -1.31 -6.78 8.62
N THR A 272 -1.38 -5.59 8.05
CA THR A 272 -2.37 -5.24 7.03
C THR A 272 -1.89 -5.67 5.65
N TYR A 273 -2.77 -6.28 4.86
CA TYR A 273 -2.51 -6.73 3.49
C TYR A 273 -3.46 -6.01 2.53
N VAL A 274 -2.90 -5.25 1.59
CA VAL A 274 -3.66 -4.52 0.57
C VAL A 274 -3.10 -4.89 -0.79
N ASP A 275 -3.89 -5.49 -1.68
CA ASP A 275 -3.34 -6.13 -2.87
C ASP A 275 -4.31 -6.17 -4.07
N ARG A 276 -3.78 -6.04 -5.29
CA ARG A 276 -4.57 -6.01 -6.55
C ARG A 276 -5.61 -4.87 -6.52
N ILE A 277 -5.12 -3.63 -6.42
CA ILE A 277 -5.95 -2.43 -6.31
C ILE A 277 -5.77 -1.54 -7.54
N SER A 278 -6.87 -1.17 -8.21
CA SER A 278 -6.86 -0.19 -9.31
C SER A 278 -7.57 1.10 -8.87
N LEU A 279 -6.92 2.24 -9.04
CA LEU A 279 -7.32 3.51 -8.42
C LEU A 279 -7.36 4.69 -9.39
N TYR A 280 -8.37 5.54 -9.17
CA TYR A 280 -8.50 6.86 -9.77
C TYR A 280 -9.21 7.82 -8.81
N GLY A 281 -8.58 8.94 -8.43
CA GLY A 281 -9.16 9.87 -7.45
C GLY A 281 -8.44 11.22 -7.37
N TYR A 282 -8.87 12.07 -6.44
CA TYR A 282 -8.41 13.47 -6.34
C TYR A 282 -7.23 13.68 -5.38
N ARG A 283 -7.22 13.01 -4.21
CA ARG A 283 -6.20 13.20 -3.17
C ARG A 283 -5.41 11.90 -2.94
N ARG A 284 -5.50 11.29 -1.76
CA ARG A 284 -4.50 10.31 -1.30
C ARG A 284 -4.95 8.88 -1.61
N GLY A 285 -4.07 8.09 -2.22
CA GLY A 285 -4.25 6.66 -2.46
C GLY A 285 -4.18 5.88 -1.15
N PHE A 286 -2.97 5.71 -0.62
CA PHE A 286 -2.74 4.96 0.62
C PHE A 286 -2.03 5.83 1.66
N VAL A 287 -2.66 5.98 2.83
CA VAL A 287 -2.09 6.70 3.96
C VAL A 287 -1.92 5.72 5.12
N PHE A 288 -0.68 5.53 5.56
CA PHE A 288 -0.36 4.81 6.79
C PHE A 288 0.08 5.85 7.81
N VAL A 289 -0.84 6.28 8.69
CA VAL A 289 -0.54 7.25 9.75
C VAL A 289 0.42 6.61 10.75
N GLU A 290 0.00 5.51 11.37
CA GLU A 290 0.81 4.73 12.30
C GLU A 290 0.66 3.22 12.02
N CYS A 291 1.78 2.51 12.07
CA CYS A 291 1.78 1.05 12.08
C CYS A 291 2.78 0.50 13.10
N LEU A 292 2.31 -0.47 13.88
CA LEU A 292 3.04 -1.10 14.98
C LEU A 292 3.80 -2.39 14.58
N ASP A 293 3.71 -2.78 13.30
CA ASP A 293 4.30 -3.99 12.71
C ASP A 293 4.44 -3.76 11.19
N VAL A 294 4.69 -4.80 10.40
CA VAL A 294 4.83 -4.74 8.95
C VAL A 294 3.48 -4.63 8.22
N ASN A 295 3.34 -3.62 7.36
CA ASN A 295 2.29 -3.57 6.33
C ASN A 295 2.76 -4.17 5.00
N ARG A 296 1.82 -4.71 4.21
CA ARG A 296 2.06 -5.11 2.82
C ARG A 296 1.08 -4.41 1.88
N LEU A 297 1.63 -3.84 0.81
CA LEU A 297 0.90 -3.22 -0.29
C LEU A 297 1.46 -3.79 -1.61
N SER A 298 0.63 -4.39 -2.45
CA SER A 298 1.12 -4.93 -3.71
C SER A 298 0.16 -4.85 -4.89
N ARG A 299 0.71 -4.90 -6.11
CA ARG A 299 -0.06 -4.89 -7.37
C ARG A 299 -1.05 -3.72 -7.40
N VAL A 300 -0.51 -2.52 -7.22
CA VAL A 300 -1.27 -1.27 -7.20
C VAL A 300 -1.15 -0.58 -8.54
N HIS A 301 -2.30 -0.19 -9.11
CA HIS A 301 -2.38 0.51 -10.38
C HIS A 301 -3.21 1.79 -10.21
N LEU A 302 -2.57 2.87 -9.77
CA LEU A 302 -3.19 4.19 -9.72
C LEU A 302 -2.97 4.86 -11.08
N VAL A 303 -3.98 4.79 -11.95
CA VAL A 303 -3.92 5.35 -13.29
C VAL A 303 -5.17 6.18 -13.57
N PRO A 304 -5.07 7.52 -13.51
CA PRO A 304 -6.19 8.41 -13.74
C PRO A 304 -6.62 8.45 -15.22
N ASN A 305 -5.81 7.98 -16.17
CA ASN A 305 -6.02 8.18 -17.61
C ASN A 305 -6.90 7.13 -18.32
N VAL A 306 -7.21 5.97 -17.71
CA VAL A 306 -7.88 4.85 -18.40
C VAL A 306 -9.41 4.97 -18.37
N GLY A 307 -9.95 5.82 -19.25
CA GLY A 307 -11.38 5.92 -19.54
C GLY A 307 -11.65 6.63 -20.86
N PRO A 308 -12.90 7.02 -21.16
CA PRO A 308 -13.19 7.93 -22.29
C PRO A 308 -12.67 9.34 -22.00
N ALA A 309 -12.32 9.59 -20.74
CA ALA A 309 -11.62 10.75 -20.27
C ALA A 309 -10.11 10.69 -20.51
N CYS A 310 -9.57 9.66 -21.19
CA CYS A 310 -8.15 9.62 -21.54
C CYS A 310 -7.76 10.94 -22.23
N PRO A 311 -6.80 11.71 -21.70
CA PRO A 311 -6.44 12.96 -22.30
C PRO A 311 -5.59 12.68 -23.55
N GLY A 312 -6.15 13.07 -24.70
CA GLY A 312 -5.71 12.69 -26.04
C GLY A 312 -6.90 12.27 -26.91
N LYS A 313 -6.74 12.26 -28.24
CA LYS A 313 -7.83 11.99 -29.22
C LYS A 313 -8.25 10.51 -29.29
N ALA A 314 -8.20 9.76 -28.19
CA ALA A 314 -8.44 8.32 -28.18
C ALA A 314 -9.89 7.94 -28.58
N LEU A 315 -10.86 8.82 -28.30
CA LEU A 315 -12.26 8.70 -28.71
C LEU A 315 -12.85 10.08 -29.06
N PRO A 316 -13.95 10.16 -29.84
CA PRO A 316 -14.53 11.44 -30.23
C PRO A 316 -15.27 12.14 -29.08
N GLY A 317 -14.95 13.42 -28.84
CA GLY A 317 -15.96 14.39 -28.38
C GLY A 317 -15.62 15.28 -27.18
N LYS A 318 -14.65 14.94 -26.32
CA LYS A 318 -14.29 15.72 -25.12
C LYS A 318 -12.80 15.54 -24.76
N THR A 319 -12.16 16.58 -24.22
CA THR A 319 -10.81 16.47 -23.60
C THR A 319 -10.88 16.74 -22.09
N TYR A 320 -9.86 16.34 -21.34
CA TYR A 320 -9.88 16.36 -19.86
C TYR A 320 -8.55 16.83 -19.24
N SER A 321 -7.71 17.49 -20.04
CA SER A 321 -6.34 17.86 -19.68
C SER A 321 -6.30 18.84 -18.49
N TRP A 322 -7.32 19.68 -18.33
CA TRP A 322 -7.44 20.59 -17.18
C TRP A 322 -7.69 19.83 -15.88
N ILE A 323 -8.66 18.92 -15.83
CA ILE A 323 -8.98 18.22 -14.57
C ILE A 323 -7.83 17.33 -14.11
N TYR A 324 -7.10 16.68 -15.02
CA TYR A 324 -5.85 16.00 -14.65
C TYR A 324 -4.81 16.98 -14.16
N GLY A 325 -4.48 18.04 -14.90
CA GLY A 325 -3.52 19.06 -14.48
C GLY A 325 -3.82 19.63 -13.08
N ILE A 326 -5.09 19.92 -12.79
CA ILE A 326 -5.57 20.40 -11.49
C ILE A 326 -5.29 19.38 -10.38
N VAL A 327 -5.63 18.11 -10.61
CA VAL A 327 -5.48 17.03 -9.62
C VAL A 327 -4.01 16.73 -9.34
N VAL A 328 -3.18 16.61 -10.38
CA VAL A 328 -1.76 16.25 -10.23
C VAL A 328 -0.88 17.39 -9.73
N SER A 329 -1.32 18.64 -9.85
CA SER A 329 -0.69 19.79 -9.18
C SER A 329 -1.03 19.88 -7.68
N HIS A 330 -1.97 19.08 -7.16
CA HIS A 330 -2.38 19.20 -5.76
C HIS A 330 -1.38 18.47 -4.84
N PRO A 331 -0.77 19.11 -3.81
CA PRO A 331 0.30 18.50 -3.02
C PRO A 331 -0.11 17.25 -2.21
N ASP A 332 -1.39 17.12 -1.87
CA ASP A 332 -1.98 15.90 -1.28
C ASP A 332 -2.39 14.82 -2.29
N ASN A 333 -2.12 15.00 -3.59
CA ASN A 333 -2.32 13.93 -4.57
C ASN A 333 -1.14 12.94 -4.49
N VAL A 334 -1.20 12.07 -3.47
CA VAL A 334 -0.10 11.17 -3.10
C VAL A 334 -0.51 9.72 -3.34
N GLY A 335 0.34 8.96 -4.05
CA GLY A 335 0.17 7.52 -4.25
C GLY A 335 0.20 6.78 -2.92
N VAL A 336 1.33 6.82 -2.22
CA VAL A 336 1.51 6.27 -0.87
C VAL A 336 2.17 7.30 0.05
N GLN A 337 1.56 7.58 1.20
CA GLN A 337 2.15 8.32 2.32
C GLN A 337 2.30 7.40 3.53
N VAL A 338 3.51 7.29 4.08
CA VAL A 338 3.79 6.56 5.32
C VAL A 338 4.32 7.53 6.36
N GLY A 339 3.54 7.79 7.41
CA GLY A 339 3.90 8.64 8.54
C GLY A 339 4.87 7.95 9.47
N ARG A 340 4.39 6.93 10.20
CA ARG A 340 5.20 6.05 11.04
C ARG A 340 4.89 4.58 10.78
N SER A 341 5.92 3.74 10.62
CA SER A 341 5.77 2.29 10.42
C SER A 341 6.98 1.53 10.96
N ASP A 342 6.73 0.51 11.79
CA ASP A 342 7.73 -0.49 12.24
C ASP A 342 8.18 -1.43 11.09
N GLY A 343 7.43 -1.45 10.00
CA GLY A 343 7.93 -1.96 8.74
C GLY A 343 6.96 -1.76 7.61
N TYR A 344 7.46 -1.78 6.38
CA TYR A 344 6.63 -1.93 5.20
C TYR A 344 7.35 -2.79 4.15
N VAL A 345 6.57 -3.57 3.40
CA VAL A 345 7.04 -4.32 2.22
C VAL A 345 6.06 -4.04 1.10
N PHE A 346 6.49 -3.24 0.14
CA PHE A 346 5.69 -2.85 -1.01
C PHE A 346 6.24 -3.45 -2.30
N THR A 347 5.37 -3.95 -3.18
CA THR A 347 5.80 -4.68 -4.39
C THR A 347 4.86 -4.44 -5.56
N ASP A 348 5.40 -4.15 -6.74
CA ASP A 348 4.63 -3.92 -7.97
C ASP A 348 3.63 -2.75 -7.80
N LEU A 349 4.20 -1.54 -7.72
CA LEU A 349 3.46 -0.29 -7.60
C LEU A 349 3.60 0.52 -8.89
N MET A 350 2.48 0.80 -9.55
CA MET A 350 2.40 1.72 -10.69
C MET A 350 1.52 2.93 -10.33
N PHE A 351 2.12 4.11 -10.34
CA PHE A 351 1.47 5.41 -10.20
C PHE A 351 1.69 6.20 -11.47
N PHE A 352 0.62 6.52 -12.18
CA PHE A 352 0.63 7.43 -13.32
C PHE A 352 -0.04 8.75 -12.92
N GLY A 353 0.51 9.89 -13.29
CA GLY A 353 -0.17 11.17 -13.12
C GLY A 353 -0.49 11.45 -11.66
N VAL A 354 0.55 11.59 -10.81
CA VAL A 354 0.41 11.91 -9.38
C VAL A 354 1.34 13.05 -8.95
N HIS A 355 0.95 13.83 -7.95
CA HIS A 355 1.88 14.83 -7.40
C HIS A 355 3.10 14.16 -6.76
N THR A 356 2.88 13.21 -5.84
CA THR A 356 3.96 12.45 -5.19
C THR A 356 3.67 10.96 -5.24
N ALA A 357 4.56 10.14 -5.80
CA ALA A 357 4.32 8.69 -5.84
C ALA A 357 4.50 8.04 -4.45
N LEU A 358 5.62 8.32 -3.77
CA LEU A 358 5.90 7.81 -2.42
C LEU A 358 6.39 8.93 -1.50
N ARG A 359 5.72 9.14 -0.35
CA ARG A 359 6.12 10.07 0.71
C ARG A 359 6.41 9.32 2.01
N LEU A 360 7.60 9.48 2.56
CA LEU A 360 8.10 8.73 3.73
C LEU A 360 8.44 9.68 4.89
N GLY A 361 7.84 9.43 6.05
CA GLY A 361 7.95 10.27 7.23
C GLY A 361 6.92 11.40 7.27
N ALA A 362 6.88 12.12 8.40
CA ALA A 362 6.02 13.26 8.61
C ALA A 362 6.69 14.31 9.51
N SER A 363 6.45 15.59 9.21
CA SER A 363 6.96 16.74 9.96
C SER A 363 5.87 17.81 10.08
N PRO A 364 6.03 18.88 10.88
CA PRO A 364 5.02 19.94 10.98
C PRO A 364 4.71 20.62 9.63
N ALA A 365 5.68 20.65 8.71
CA ALA A 365 5.52 21.17 7.35
C ALA A 365 4.83 20.18 6.40
N PHE A 366 4.99 18.87 6.64
CA PHE A 366 4.41 17.80 5.84
C PHE A 366 3.77 16.72 6.75
N PRO A 367 2.67 17.04 7.46
CA PRO A 367 2.04 16.12 8.39
C PRO A 367 1.31 14.99 7.65
N VAL A 368 1.01 13.90 8.36
CA VAL A 368 -0.02 12.95 7.91
C VAL A 368 -1.35 13.37 8.51
N HIS A 369 -2.22 13.96 7.70
CA HIS A 369 -3.57 14.33 8.15
C HIS A 369 -4.50 13.11 8.16
N ASP A 370 -5.06 12.76 9.33
CA ASP A 370 -6.15 11.80 9.43
C ASP A 370 -7.51 12.54 9.26
N PRO A 371 -8.23 12.35 8.14
CA PRO A 371 -9.50 13.02 7.90
C PRO A 371 -10.64 12.54 8.81
N VAL A 372 -10.52 11.40 9.49
CA VAL A 372 -11.60 10.86 10.35
C VAL A 372 -11.56 11.46 11.75
N THR A 373 -10.37 11.56 12.35
CA THR A 373 -10.20 12.29 13.62
C THR A 373 -10.05 13.80 13.42
N GLY A 374 -9.61 14.24 12.24
CA GLY A 374 -9.23 15.62 11.94
C GLY A 374 -7.83 15.99 12.44
N GLN A 375 -7.07 15.05 12.97
CA GLN A 375 -5.75 15.30 13.56
C GLN A 375 -4.63 15.25 12.52
N ASN A 376 -3.55 15.98 12.79
CA ASN A 376 -2.30 15.93 12.03
C ASN A 376 -1.28 15.15 12.84
N ALA A 377 -0.70 14.11 12.22
CA ALA A 377 0.34 13.28 12.83
C ALA A 377 1.73 13.64 12.29
N PHE A 378 2.67 13.92 13.19
CA PHE A 378 4.05 14.31 12.89
C PHE A 378 4.93 14.27 14.16
N GLU A 379 6.25 14.32 13.97
CA GLU A 379 7.23 14.53 15.04
C GLU A 379 7.84 15.93 14.96
N GLU A 380 8.10 16.55 16.11
CA GLU A 380 8.65 17.91 16.24
C GLU A 380 10.19 17.91 16.23
N PRO A 381 10.85 18.68 15.33
CA PRO A 381 12.31 18.74 15.22
C PRO A 381 13.03 18.95 16.56
N GLY A 382 14.04 18.12 16.80
CA GLY A 382 14.94 18.22 17.97
C GLY A 382 14.31 17.92 19.35
N SER A 383 13.01 17.64 19.46
CA SER A 383 12.33 17.52 20.75
C SER A 383 11.80 16.11 21.09
N ARG A 384 11.68 15.23 20.10
CA ARG A 384 10.96 13.93 20.18
C ARG A 384 9.48 14.04 20.58
N ALA A 385 8.92 15.24 20.65
CA ALA A 385 7.49 15.43 20.85
C ALA A 385 6.75 14.99 19.58
N VAL A 386 5.60 14.33 19.76
CA VAL A 386 4.76 13.86 18.66
C VAL A 386 3.36 14.44 18.79
N SER A 387 2.78 14.78 17.64
CA SER A 387 1.36 15.05 17.49
C SER A 387 0.73 13.90 16.69
N GLY A 388 -0.53 13.56 16.96
CA GLY A 388 -1.33 12.54 16.26
C GLY A 388 -0.86 11.07 16.35
N PHE A 389 0.42 10.81 16.62
CA PHE A 389 0.95 9.46 16.90
C PHE A 389 0.65 9.04 18.35
N SER A 390 0.48 7.73 18.58
CA SER A 390 0.00 7.21 19.86
C SER A 390 0.93 7.41 21.07
N ALA A 391 2.24 7.56 20.83
CA ALA A 391 3.30 7.83 21.81
C ALA A 391 4.61 8.14 21.06
N PRO A 392 5.60 8.81 21.67
CA PRO A 392 6.99 8.77 21.18
C PRO A 392 7.48 7.32 21.10
N TYR A 393 8.23 6.97 20.05
CA TYR A 393 8.71 5.60 19.83
C TYR A 393 10.19 5.58 19.41
N THR A 394 10.95 4.66 20.00
CA THR A 394 12.35 4.41 19.62
C THR A 394 12.39 3.60 18.34
N ALA A 395 13.12 4.11 17.33
CA ALA A 395 13.00 3.77 15.91
C ALA A 395 11.86 4.57 15.21
N GLN A 396 12.22 5.78 14.75
CA GLN A 396 11.31 6.77 14.13
C GLN A 396 11.05 6.47 12.65
N GLY A 397 10.54 5.27 12.36
CA GLY A 397 10.29 4.84 10.98
C GLY A 397 9.34 5.77 10.22
N PRO A 398 9.36 5.72 8.89
CA PRO A 398 9.24 4.43 8.21
C PRO A 398 10.55 3.89 7.64
N TRP A 399 10.82 2.62 7.95
CA TRP A 399 11.75 1.78 7.21
C TRP A 399 11.01 0.63 6.53
N GLY A 400 11.59 0.11 5.45
CA GLY A 400 11.00 -0.99 4.71
C GLY A 400 11.67 -1.23 3.37
N SER A 401 10.95 -1.93 2.50
CA SER A 401 11.38 -2.19 1.13
C SER A 401 10.31 -1.90 0.08
N VAL A 402 10.76 -1.47 -1.10
CA VAL A 402 9.95 -1.36 -2.31
C VAL A 402 10.61 -2.19 -3.43
N SER A 403 9.87 -3.05 -4.11
CA SER A 403 10.37 -3.83 -5.25
C SER A 403 9.44 -3.70 -6.45
N GLY A 404 9.90 -3.03 -7.51
CA GLY A 404 9.04 -2.63 -8.62
C GLY A 404 8.23 -1.39 -8.24
N LEU A 405 8.79 -0.22 -8.52
CA LEU A 405 8.10 1.07 -8.44
C LEU A 405 8.16 1.72 -9.82
N MET A 406 7.02 2.04 -10.40
CA MET A 406 6.92 2.90 -11.57
C MET A 406 6.10 4.13 -11.19
N ALA A 407 6.76 5.29 -11.16
CA ALA A 407 6.16 6.60 -10.96
C ALA A 407 6.24 7.36 -12.28
N ASP A 408 5.23 7.19 -13.12
CA ASP A 408 5.17 7.84 -14.43
C ASP A 408 4.36 9.14 -14.35
N GLN A 409 4.84 10.19 -15.02
CA GLN A 409 4.20 11.51 -15.06
C GLN A 409 3.95 12.10 -13.64
N CYS A 410 5.00 12.29 -12.83
CA CYS A 410 4.88 12.88 -11.48
C CYS A 410 5.51 14.28 -11.32
N VAL A 411 5.23 14.96 -10.20
CA VAL A 411 6.04 16.13 -9.73
C VAL A 411 7.24 15.61 -8.93
N VAL A 412 6.97 14.72 -7.96
CA VAL A 412 7.99 14.06 -7.13
C VAL A 412 7.83 12.54 -7.15
N GLY A 413 8.89 11.80 -7.44
CA GLY A 413 8.87 10.34 -7.32
C GLY A 413 8.87 9.89 -5.87
N ILE A 414 10.02 10.01 -5.21
CA ILE A 414 10.23 9.64 -3.80
C ILE A 414 10.48 10.92 -2.99
N HIS A 415 9.72 11.13 -1.94
CA HIS A 415 9.78 12.30 -1.06
C HIS A 415 10.10 11.84 0.38
N LEU A 416 11.31 12.12 0.85
CA LEU A 416 11.80 11.83 2.19
C LEU A 416 11.60 13.05 3.11
N VAL A 417 10.66 12.95 4.05
CA VAL A 417 10.26 14.05 4.96
C VAL A 417 10.97 13.93 6.30
N TRP A 418 10.88 12.77 6.95
CA TRP A 418 11.39 12.54 8.31
C TRP A 418 12.41 11.40 8.32
N PRO A 419 13.51 11.52 9.10
CA PRO A 419 14.58 10.55 9.06
C PRO A 419 14.18 9.25 9.74
N THR A 420 14.44 8.15 9.06
CA THR A 420 14.43 6.82 9.67
C THR A 420 15.85 6.44 10.10
N PRO A 421 16.06 5.90 11.32
CA PRO A 421 17.34 5.33 11.71
C PRO A 421 17.65 3.98 11.05
N LEU A 422 16.64 3.35 10.44
CA LEU A 422 16.74 2.07 9.77
C LEU A 422 16.60 2.26 8.25
N THR A 423 17.40 1.52 7.49
CA THR A 423 17.55 1.71 6.03
C THR A 423 16.25 1.49 5.25
N ASN A 424 15.93 2.41 4.35
CA ASN A 424 14.97 2.16 3.27
C ASN A 424 15.68 1.58 2.05
N ARG A 425 15.12 0.49 1.50
CA ARG A 425 15.70 -0.21 0.33
C ARG A 425 14.70 -0.25 -0.82
N MET A 426 15.10 0.14 -2.02
CA MET A 426 14.23 0.05 -3.20
C MET A 426 14.96 -0.57 -4.40
N SER A 427 14.25 -1.39 -5.16
CA SER A 427 14.78 -2.10 -6.33
C SER A 427 13.82 -2.02 -7.51
N ASN A 428 14.39 -1.92 -8.72
CA ASN A 428 13.65 -1.81 -9.99
C ASN A 428 12.70 -0.59 -9.95
N VAL A 429 13.31 0.60 -9.95
CA VAL A 429 12.62 1.88 -9.75
C VAL A 429 12.66 2.71 -11.03
N THR A 430 11.51 2.99 -11.61
CA THR A 430 11.34 3.88 -12.76
C THR A 430 10.61 5.14 -12.30
N ILE A 431 11.18 6.32 -12.56
CA ILE A 431 10.58 7.61 -12.19
C ILE A 431 10.66 8.56 -13.38
N HIS A 432 9.51 9.03 -13.86
CA HIS A 432 9.41 10.06 -14.89
C HIS A 432 8.73 11.31 -14.34
N THR A 433 9.48 12.39 -14.22
CA THR A 433 8.90 13.70 -13.86
C THR A 433 8.33 14.36 -15.12
N ALA A 434 7.08 14.83 -15.06
CA ALA A 434 6.45 15.50 -16.20
C ALA A 434 5.57 16.68 -15.80
N LEU A 435 5.59 17.06 -14.51
CA LEU A 435 4.63 17.95 -13.90
C LEU A 435 5.30 18.98 -13.01
N THR A 436 4.76 20.20 -12.96
CA THR A 436 5.14 21.22 -11.97
C THR A 436 3.91 21.76 -11.25
N ASP A 437 4.01 21.90 -9.92
CA ASP A 437 3.05 22.66 -9.12
C ASP A 437 3.41 24.16 -9.09
N GLY A 438 4.63 24.52 -9.52
CA GLY A 438 5.19 25.87 -9.47
C GLY A 438 5.93 26.20 -8.17
N SER A 439 6.13 25.24 -7.26
CA SER A 439 6.85 25.49 -6.00
C SER A 439 8.38 25.44 -6.18
N ALA A 440 9.09 26.29 -5.44
CA ALA A 440 10.53 26.50 -5.58
C ALA A 440 11.35 25.78 -4.49
N PHE A 441 12.48 25.21 -4.89
CA PHE A 441 13.48 24.60 -4.00
C PHE A 441 14.58 25.63 -3.70
N LYS A 442 14.93 25.76 -2.41
CA LYS A 442 15.95 26.72 -1.95
C LYS A 442 17.35 26.10 -2.04
N ALA A 443 17.89 26.03 -3.25
CA ALA A 443 19.27 25.59 -3.46
C ALA A 443 20.27 26.56 -2.80
N ARG A 444 21.36 26.01 -2.24
CA ARG A 444 22.44 26.78 -1.58
C ARG A 444 23.47 27.36 -2.55
N GLU A 445 23.50 26.88 -3.79
CA GLU A 445 24.49 27.24 -4.80
C GLU A 445 24.12 28.56 -5.48
N ALA A 446 24.99 29.55 -5.37
CA ALA A 446 24.82 30.84 -6.02
C ALA A 446 24.90 30.69 -7.54
N GLY A 447 23.88 31.17 -8.26
CA GLY A 447 23.85 31.21 -9.73
C GLY A 447 23.12 30.06 -10.43
N ALA A 448 22.58 29.06 -9.70
CA ALA A 448 21.89 27.89 -10.27
C ALA A 448 20.54 28.18 -10.98
N GLY A 449 20.14 29.45 -11.09
CA GLY A 449 18.80 29.87 -11.54
C GLY A 449 17.69 29.48 -10.54
N PRO A 450 16.41 29.70 -10.88
CA PRO A 450 15.30 29.15 -10.12
C PRO A 450 15.27 27.62 -10.26
N VAL A 451 15.27 26.91 -9.12
CA VAL A 451 15.11 25.46 -9.06
C VAL A 451 13.69 25.15 -8.58
N ALA A 452 12.91 24.36 -9.32
CA ALA A 452 11.59 23.92 -8.87
C ALA A 452 11.68 22.67 -7.99
N ARG A 453 10.64 22.42 -7.17
CA ARG A 453 10.51 21.19 -6.35
C ARG A 453 10.02 19.99 -7.18
N GLN A 454 10.39 19.93 -8.45
CA GLN A 454 10.20 18.76 -9.31
C GLN A 454 11.46 17.88 -9.23
N ALA A 455 11.30 16.63 -8.78
CA ALA A 455 12.43 15.72 -8.60
C ALA A 455 12.09 14.24 -8.74
N ALA A 456 13.06 13.43 -9.14
CA ALA A 456 12.90 11.98 -8.97
C ALA A 456 12.96 11.61 -7.49
N ILE A 457 13.91 12.18 -6.74
CA ILE A 457 14.07 12.02 -5.29
C ILE A 457 14.22 13.40 -4.64
N LEU A 458 13.41 13.66 -3.62
CA LEU A 458 13.40 14.89 -2.82
C LEU A 458 13.61 14.54 -1.34
N VAL A 459 14.52 15.23 -0.67
CA VAL A 459 14.82 15.09 0.77
C VAL A 459 14.65 16.44 1.44
N GLU A 460 13.73 16.52 2.41
CA GLU A 460 13.44 17.75 3.16
C GLU A 460 14.46 18.03 4.27
N SER A 461 14.57 19.29 4.67
CA SER A 461 15.44 19.76 5.77
C SER A 461 15.15 19.13 7.13
N THR A 462 13.99 18.49 7.33
CA THR A 462 13.69 17.73 8.54
C THR A 462 14.33 16.35 8.56
N HIS A 463 14.81 15.83 7.42
CA HIS A 463 15.47 14.54 7.26
C HIS A 463 16.97 14.64 7.63
N VAL A 464 17.26 14.96 8.90
CA VAL A 464 18.62 15.26 9.41
C VAL A 464 19.05 14.37 10.58
N VAL A 465 20.36 14.27 10.82
CA VAL A 465 20.94 13.42 11.89
C VAL A 465 20.42 13.75 13.28
N ALA A 466 20.19 15.05 13.55
CA ALA A 466 19.70 15.54 14.83
C ALA A 466 18.30 14.99 15.18
N ASN A 467 17.47 14.71 14.17
CA ASN A 467 16.17 14.09 14.34
C ASN A 467 16.31 12.55 14.38
N GLY A 468 17.11 11.95 13.47
CA GLY A 468 17.28 10.50 13.30
C GLY A 468 18.14 9.78 14.35
N ILE A 469 17.92 10.04 15.64
CA ILE A 469 18.64 9.48 16.80
C ILE A 469 20.18 9.47 16.71
N GLY A 470 20.78 10.41 15.95
CA GLY A 470 22.24 10.49 15.77
C GLY A 470 22.80 9.63 14.63
N ILE A 471 21.94 8.90 13.90
CA ILE A 471 22.30 8.10 12.72
C ILE A 471 22.04 8.93 11.45
N VAL A 472 22.89 8.79 10.43
CA VAL A 472 22.60 9.35 9.09
C VAL A 472 21.59 8.43 8.39
N PRO A 473 20.38 8.92 8.08
CA PRO A 473 19.38 8.16 7.33
C PRO A 473 19.96 7.65 6.01
N THR A 474 19.66 6.41 5.67
CA THR A 474 20.21 5.77 4.46
C THR A 474 19.10 5.27 3.54
N LEU A 475 19.15 5.69 2.28
CA LEU A 475 18.34 5.18 1.19
C LEU A 475 19.23 4.38 0.23
N LEU A 476 18.94 3.10 0.06
CA LEU A 476 19.62 2.23 -0.90
C LEU A 476 18.70 1.96 -2.09
N LEU A 477 19.19 2.25 -3.29
CA LEU A 477 18.46 2.11 -4.55
C LEU A 477 19.21 1.18 -5.51
N SER A 478 18.47 0.38 -6.28
CA SER A 478 19.05 -0.51 -7.29
C SER A 478 18.19 -0.59 -8.55
N ASN A 479 18.85 -0.66 -9.71
CA ASN A 479 18.21 -0.70 -11.04
C ASN A 479 17.23 0.47 -11.21
N VAL A 480 17.76 1.69 -11.23
CA VAL A 480 16.99 2.92 -11.30
C VAL A 480 16.96 3.45 -12.74
N SER A 481 15.78 3.81 -13.24
CA SER A 481 15.60 4.56 -14.48
C SER A 481 14.92 5.89 -14.18
N VAL A 482 15.57 7.00 -14.51
CA VAL A 482 14.99 8.34 -14.40
C VAL A 482 14.88 8.96 -15.78
N GLY A 483 13.76 9.61 -16.05
CA GLY A 483 13.53 10.41 -17.24
C GLY A 483 12.63 11.60 -16.93
N SER A 484 12.44 12.46 -17.91
CA SER A 484 11.45 13.54 -17.83
C SER A 484 10.93 13.86 -19.22
N PHE A 485 9.74 14.44 -19.32
CA PHE A 485 9.16 14.88 -20.59
C PHE A 485 8.03 15.89 -20.36
N HIS A 486 7.61 16.55 -21.42
CA HIS A 486 6.57 17.58 -21.38
C HIS A 486 5.34 17.07 -22.14
N ASP A 487 4.27 16.77 -21.40
CA ASP A 487 3.03 16.19 -21.94
C ASP A 487 1.80 17.13 -21.72
N PRO A 488 1.72 18.25 -22.46
CA PRO A 488 0.65 19.24 -22.30
C PRO A 488 -0.69 18.74 -22.82
N GLU A 489 -0.71 17.73 -23.71
CA GLU A 489 -1.94 17.07 -24.10
C GLU A 489 -2.59 16.35 -22.91
N ARG A 490 -1.80 15.86 -21.95
CA ARG A 490 -2.31 15.18 -20.75
C ARG A 490 -2.61 16.07 -19.55
N PHE A 491 -1.82 17.12 -19.29
CA PHE A 491 -1.95 17.91 -18.06
C PHE A 491 -2.05 19.43 -18.27
N ALA A 492 -2.28 19.86 -19.51
CA ALA A 492 -2.37 21.27 -19.87
C ALA A 492 -1.15 22.06 -19.32
N GLU A 493 -1.39 23.11 -18.55
CA GLU A 493 -0.36 24.02 -18.04
C GLU A 493 0.43 23.47 -16.84
N ALA A 494 0.01 22.35 -16.24
CA ALA A 494 0.82 21.64 -15.24
C ALA A 494 1.97 20.84 -15.86
N ALA A 495 1.91 20.54 -17.18
CA ALA A 495 2.92 19.74 -17.86
C ALA A 495 4.26 20.49 -17.98
N SER A 496 5.33 19.92 -17.45
CA SER A 496 6.67 20.50 -17.55
C SER A 496 7.75 19.42 -17.46
N ASP A 497 8.68 19.43 -18.41
CA ASP A 497 9.91 18.62 -18.30
C ASP A 497 10.90 19.30 -17.34
N SER A 498 11.94 18.57 -16.92
CA SER A 498 12.88 19.08 -15.92
C SER A 498 13.71 20.28 -16.38
N ARG A 499 13.93 20.45 -17.70
CA ARG A 499 14.55 21.68 -18.25
C ARG A 499 13.62 22.89 -18.11
N ARG A 500 12.34 22.75 -18.45
CA ARG A 500 11.34 23.82 -18.35
C ARG A 500 11.02 24.19 -16.90
N ALA A 501 10.97 23.20 -16.01
CA ALA A 501 10.72 23.41 -14.59
C ALA A 501 11.97 23.91 -13.84
N GLY A 502 13.18 23.65 -14.34
CA GLY A 502 14.40 23.74 -13.52
C GLY A 502 14.43 22.65 -12.43
N GLY A 503 13.86 21.47 -12.69
CA GLY A 503 13.85 20.33 -11.79
C GLY A 503 15.21 19.62 -11.67
N ARG A 504 15.32 18.62 -10.81
CA ARG A 504 16.54 17.80 -10.64
C ARG A 504 16.24 16.30 -10.61
N VAL A 505 17.25 15.44 -10.70
CA VAL A 505 17.09 14.03 -10.33
C VAL A 505 17.02 13.93 -8.81
N PHE A 506 17.94 14.58 -8.11
CA PHE A 506 18.00 14.65 -6.65
C PHE A 506 17.87 16.11 -6.15
N LEU A 507 16.93 16.36 -5.24
CA LEU A 507 16.87 17.58 -4.44
C LEU A 507 17.12 17.18 -2.99
N ILE A 508 18.17 17.70 -2.35
CA ILE A 508 18.57 17.25 -1.01
C ILE A 508 18.79 18.46 -0.09
N ASP A 509 17.87 18.69 0.84
CA ASP A 509 17.99 19.70 1.90
C ASP A 509 18.22 19.08 3.29
N GLY A 510 18.12 17.74 3.42
CA GLY A 510 18.43 17.02 4.68
C GLY A 510 19.81 16.37 4.70
N ASP A 511 20.24 15.87 5.86
CA ASP A 511 21.40 14.97 5.96
C ASP A 511 20.96 13.55 5.59
N ALA A 512 21.31 13.08 4.40
CA ALA A 512 20.99 11.72 3.96
C ALA A 512 22.16 11.06 3.22
N THR A 513 22.33 9.76 3.42
CA THR A 513 23.19 8.92 2.59
C THR A 513 22.32 8.24 1.54
N ILE A 514 22.55 8.57 0.27
CA ILE A 514 21.85 7.94 -0.86
C ILE A 514 22.87 7.14 -1.67
N GLU A 515 22.66 5.83 -1.77
CA GLU A 515 23.45 4.97 -2.65
C GLU A 515 22.57 4.38 -3.74
N VAL A 516 23.01 4.49 -4.99
CA VAL A 516 22.36 3.94 -6.17
C VAL A 516 23.29 3.00 -6.91
N SER A 517 22.84 1.77 -7.14
CA SER A 517 23.53 0.77 -7.97
C SER A 517 22.77 0.54 -9.27
N ASN A 518 23.43 0.79 -10.40
CA ASN A 518 22.86 0.83 -11.75
C ASN A 518 21.79 1.91 -11.90
N ILE A 519 22.15 3.05 -12.51
CA ILE A 519 21.20 4.13 -12.78
C ILE A 519 21.30 4.61 -14.22
N LEU A 520 20.16 4.62 -14.91
CA LEU A 520 19.96 5.31 -16.17
C LEU A 520 19.33 6.68 -15.90
N ILE A 521 19.96 7.75 -16.37
CA ILE A 521 19.41 9.11 -16.40
C ILE A 521 19.20 9.50 -17.86
N ASN A 522 17.96 9.55 -18.31
CA ASN A 522 17.62 9.98 -19.66
C ASN A 522 17.48 11.51 -19.75
N ALA A 523 17.79 12.04 -20.93
CA ALA A 523 17.38 13.38 -21.33
C ALA A 523 15.88 13.60 -21.01
N PRO A 524 15.49 14.80 -20.58
CA PRO A 524 16.21 16.07 -20.60
C PRO A 524 17.18 16.33 -19.42
N TYR A 525 17.36 15.38 -18.49
CA TYR A 525 18.30 15.54 -17.38
C TYR A 525 19.76 15.51 -17.85
N ASP A 526 20.42 16.67 -17.85
CA ASP A 526 21.86 16.82 -18.06
C ASP A 526 22.65 16.68 -16.74
N GLU A 527 23.94 17.07 -16.75
CA GLU A 527 24.80 17.02 -15.59
C GLU A 527 24.40 18.06 -14.52
N ALA A 528 24.10 19.29 -14.91
CA ALA A 528 23.63 20.36 -14.01
C ALA A 528 22.25 20.05 -13.41
N ALA A 529 21.42 19.30 -14.13
CA ALA A 529 20.12 18.83 -13.68
C ALA A 529 20.19 17.58 -12.78
N THR A 530 21.38 17.11 -12.40
CA THR A 530 21.53 15.88 -11.58
C THR A 530 21.11 16.10 -10.14
N VAL A 531 21.75 17.05 -9.45
CA VAL A 531 21.52 17.30 -8.02
C VAL A 531 21.41 18.80 -7.76
N ALA A 532 20.64 19.18 -6.74
CA ALA A 532 20.81 20.47 -6.07
C ALA A 532 20.70 20.26 -4.55
N LEU A 533 21.56 20.96 -3.81
CA LEU A 533 21.65 20.88 -2.36
C LEU A 533 21.01 22.10 -1.72
N GLY A 534 20.23 21.89 -0.66
CA GLY A 534 19.68 22.94 0.19
C GLY A 534 20.62 23.31 1.34
N ALA A 535 20.24 24.32 2.12
CA ALA A 535 21.08 24.85 3.19
C ALA A 535 21.24 23.89 4.38
N SER A 536 20.28 23.01 4.64
CA SER A 536 20.30 22.07 5.76
C SER A 536 21.01 20.74 5.44
N ALA A 537 21.44 20.52 4.19
CA ALA A 537 22.18 19.34 3.75
C ALA A 537 23.67 19.40 4.14
N THR A 538 23.96 19.27 5.43
CA THR A 538 25.32 19.44 5.99
C THR A 538 26.16 18.17 5.90
N ARG A 539 25.51 16.99 5.92
CA ARG A 539 26.12 15.65 5.86
C ARG A 539 25.46 14.77 4.80
N ALA A 540 24.94 15.39 3.74
CA ALA A 540 24.35 14.68 2.61
C ALA A 540 25.44 14.07 1.73
N SER A 541 25.35 12.78 1.45
CA SER A 541 26.23 12.07 0.51
C SER A 541 25.39 11.34 -0.55
N LEU A 542 25.89 11.33 -1.80
CA LEU A 542 25.23 10.66 -2.92
C LEU A 542 26.27 9.89 -3.73
N ARG A 543 26.09 8.57 -3.84
CA ARG A 543 26.91 7.71 -4.70
C ARG A 543 26.05 7.05 -5.76
N MET A 544 26.40 7.22 -7.03
CA MET A 544 25.79 6.53 -8.16
C MET A 544 26.83 5.66 -8.87
N ARG A 545 26.58 4.35 -8.88
CA ARG A 545 27.44 3.33 -9.48
C ARG A 545 26.82 2.80 -10.76
N GLY A 546 27.62 2.60 -11.82
CA GLY A 546 27.09 2.13 -13.11
C GLY A 546 26.12 3.14 -13.71
N LEU A 547 26.52 4.41 -13.73
CA LEU A 547 25.75 5.52 -14.31
C LEU A 547 25.75 5.43 -15.85
N VAL A 548 24.57 5.46 -16.44
CA VAL A 548 24.34 5.59 -17.88
C VAL A 548 23.53 6.87 -18.11
N ARG A 549 23.91 7.68 -19.11
CA ARG A 549 23.17 8.88 -19.49
C ARG A 549 22.69 8.79 -20.93
N THR A 550 21.37 8.76 -21.13
CA THR A 550 20.74 8.68 -22.46
C THR A 550 21.35 7.57 -23.34
N GLY A 551 21.58 6.39 -22.75
CA GLY A 551 22.21 5.23 -23.40
C GLY A 551 23.73 5.13 -23.26
N GLU A 552 24.45 6.24 -22.99
CA GLU A 552 25.92 6.27 -22.95
C GLU A 552 26.48 6.03 -21.54
N PRO A 553 27.34 5.02 -21.31
CA PRO A 553 28.00 4.79 -20.03
C PRO A 553 28.86 5.99 -19.57
N GLN A 554 28.79 6.31 -18.28
CA GLN A 554 29.52 7.40 -17.65
C GLN A 554 30.43 6.88 -16.53
N LYS A 555 31.28 7.78 -15.99
CA LYS A 555 31.97 7.50 -14.72
C LYS A 555 30.96 7.45 -13.57
N ASP A 556 31.25 6.63 -12.56
CA ASP A 556 30.57 6.68 -11.27
C ASP A 556 30.62 8.10 -10.69
N TYR A 557 29.50 8.54 -10.12
CA TYR A 557 29.37 9.86 -9.48
C TYR A 557 29.42 9.72 -7.96
N ALA A 558 30.13 10.65 -7.31
CA ALA A 558 30.19 10.75 -5.86
C ALA A 558 30.11 12.22 -5.42
N LEU A 559 29.11 12.52 -4.59
CA LEU A 559 29.07 13.68 -3.71
C LEU A 559 29.44 13.16 -2.30
N PRO A 560 30.57 13.61 -1.72
CA PRO A 560 31.05 13.15 -0.41
C PRO A 560 30.23 13.70 0.77
#